data_AF-A0A9N9C8J9-F1
#
_entry.id   AF-A0A9N9C8J9-F1
#
_cell.length_a   1.000
_cell.length_b   1.000
_cell.length_c   1.000
_cell.angle_alpha   90.00
_cell.angle_beta   90.00
_cell.angle_gamma   90.00
#
_symmetry.space_group_name_H-M   'P 1'
#
loop_
_entity.id
_entity.type
_entity.pdbx_description
1 polymer ?
#
loop_
_entity_poly.entity_id
_entity_poly.type
_entity_poly.pdbx_seq_one_letter_code
_entity_poly.pdbx_strand_id
1 'polypeptide(L)'
;MAFPGIPVPQTPPPQPSPPIDLQAISESCPFKFVFSGAAGFALGGVFGMFMSSFEMASTDPALLDAPMKQQLKHTAKDMAARSFSMAKNFAVVGAIFSGTECIIEGYRAKNDVYNGTAAGCITGAILAAKAGPQAAAVGCAGFAAFSAAIDLYLRRE
;
A
#
# COMPACT_ATOMS: atom_id res chain seq x y z
N MET A 1 36.73 -10.86 18.92
CA MET A 1 37.09 -11.65 17.73
C MET A 1 36.61 -10.89 16.51
N ALA A 2 37.56 -10.57 15.62
CA ALA A 2 37.31 -9.82 14.40
C ALA A 2 36.50 -10.66 13.40
N PHE A 3 35.46 -10.06 12.83
CA PHE A 3 34.89 -10.48 11.55
C PHE A 3 35.42 -9.51 10.48
N PRO A 4 36.13 -9.97 9.44
CA PRO A 4 36.65 -9.09 8.41
C PRO A 4 35.53 -8.73 7.43
N GLY A 5 35.27 -7.44 7.23
CA GLY A 5 34.52 -6.95 6.06
C GLY A 5 33.13 -6.37 6.29
N ILE A 6 32.69 -6.11 7.53
CA ILE A 6 31.48 -5.31 7.76
C ILE A 6 31.89 -3.83 7.76
N PRO A 7 31.41 -2.99 6.82
CA PRO A 7 31.57 -1.55 6.94
C PRO A 7 30.93 -1.09 8.25
N VAL A 8 31.72 -0.42 9.08
CA VAL A 8 31.28 0.18 10.34
C VAL A 8 30.12 1.13 10.05
N PRO A 9 28.99 1.06 10.78
CA PRO A 9 27.94 2.07 10.70
C PRO A 9 28.55 3.41 11.07
N GLN A 10 28.67 4.32 10.11
CA GLN A 10 29.10 5.68 10.37
C GLN A 10 27.96 6.36 11.14
N THR A 11 28.14 6.52 12.46
CA THR A 11 27.27 7.37 13.27
C THR A 11 27.40 8.81 12.76
N PRO A 12 26.32 9.43 12.24
CA PRO A 12 26.38 10.84 11.87
C PRO A 12 26.63 11.71 13.12
N PRO A 13 27.30 12.87 12.96
CA PRO A 13 27.71 13.73 14.07
C PRO A 13 26.48 14.25 14.86
N PRO A 14 26.64 14.56 16.16
CA PRO A 14 25.53 14.94 17.04
C PRO A 14 24.92 16.27 16.58
N GLN A 15 23.71 16.21 16.02
CA GLN A 15 22.93 17.39 15.62
C GLN A 15 22.09 17.88 16.81
N PRO A 16 21.97 19.20 17.06
CA PRO A 16 21.29 19.76 18.22
C PRO A 16 19.76 19.71 18.06
N SER A 17 19.02 19.11 19.00
CA SER A 17 17.54 19.11 19.07
C SER A 17 16.96 20.51 19.38
N PRO A 18 15.77 20.96 18.87
CA PRO A 18 14.43 20.30 19.02
C PRO A 18 13.39 20.54 17.86
N PRO A 19 12.10 20.15 17.97
CA PRO A 19 11.50 18.84 18.26
C PRO A 19 11.05 18.11 16.95
N ILE A 20 10.74 16.81 17.01
CA ILE A 20 10.29 15.97 15.87
C ILE A 20 11.42 15.72 14.86
N ASP A 21 12.28 14.76 15.18
CA ASP A 21 13.26 14.22 14.24
C ASP A 21 12.51 13.49 13.11
N LEU A 22 12.19 14.23 12.05
CA LEU A 22 11.36 13.77 10.94
C LEU A 22 11.97 12.55 10.23
N GLN A 23 13.29 12.38 10.34
CA GLN A 23 14.03 11.23 9.83
C GLN A 23 13.83 10.00 10.73
N ALA A 24 13.96 10.15 12.05
CA ALA A 24 13.64 9.05 12.98
C ALA A 24 12.15 8.64 12.93
N ILE A 25 11.27 9.60 12.67
CA ILE A 25 9.85 9.34 12.47
C ILE A 25 9.60 8.66 11.13
N SER A 26 10.25 9.09 10.04
CA SER A 26 10.07 8.46 8.73
C SER A 26 10.60 7.03 8.65
N GLU A 27 11.59 6.68 9.48
CA GLU A 27 12.12 5.32 9.59
C GLU A 27 11.34 4.41 10.55
N SER A 28 10.42 4.98 11.33
CA SER A 28 9.62 4.20 12.28
C SER A 28 8.61 3.31 11.54
N CYS A 29 8.61 1.99 11.82
CA CYS A 29 7.60 1.05 11.32
C CYS A 29 6.15 1.54 11.45
N PRO A 30 5.69 2.09 12.59
CA PRO A 30 4.33 2.61 12.70
C PRO A 30 4.07 3.81 11.77
N PHE A 31 5.07 4.66 11.54
CA PHE A 31 4.92 5.78 10.63
C PHE A 31 4.88 5.31 9.17
N LYS A 32 5.80 4.42 8.75
CA LYS A 32 5.75 3.80 7.41
C LYS A 32 4.41 3.10 7.17
N PHE A 33 3.89 2.37 8.15
CA PHE A 33 2.58 1.71 8.08
C PHE A 33 1.43 2.71 7.90
N VAL A 34 1.37 3.76 8.71
CA VAL A 34 0.32 4.77 8.64
C VAL A 34 0.42 5.59 7.36
N PHE A 35 1.64 6.00 6.98
CA PHE A 35 1.88 6.79 5.79
C PHE A 35 1.57 6.03 4.51
N SER A 36 2.03 4.77 4.39
CA SER A 36 1.70 3.90 3.25
C SER A 36 0.20 3.58 3.18
N GLY A 37 -0.44 3.32 4.33
CA GLY A 37 -1.89 3.13 4.41
C GLY A 37 -2.66 4.39 3.98
N ALA A 38 -2.23 5.58 4.42
CA ALA A 38 -2.83 6.85 4.02
C ALA A 38 -2.62 7.15 2.54
N ALA A 39 -1.41 6.91 2.01
CA ALA A 39 -1.11 7.04 0.59
C ALA A 39 -1.96 6.07 -0.25
N GLY A 40 -2.08 4.82 0.19
CA GLY A 40 -2.96 3.82 -0.42
C GLY A 40 -4.44 4.22 -0.37
N PHE A 41 -4.90 4.80 0.74
CA PHE A 41 -6.26 5.32 0.87
C PHE A 41 -6.53 6.46 -0.12
N ALA A 42 -5.62 7.42 -0.22
CA ALA A 42 -5.74 8.55 -1.14
C ALA A 42 -5.77 8.08 -2.60
N LEU A 43 -4.81 7.24 -2.99
CA LEU A 43 -4.74 6.67 -4.35
C LEU A 43 -5.97 5.81 -4.66
N GLY A 44 -6.42 4.98 -3.72
CA GLY A 44 -7.61 4.15 -3.88
C GLY A 44 -8.91 4.95 -3.94
N GLY A 45 -8.98 6.10 -3.25
CA GLY A 45 -10.11 7.02 -3.30
C GLY A 45 -10.24 7.71 -4.66
N VAL A 46 -9.11 8.22 -5.19
CA VAL A 46 -9.07 8.83 -6.52
C VAL A 46 -9.36 7.79 -7.59
N PHE A 47 -8.73 6.62 -7.51
CA PHE A 47 -8.97 5.52 -8.44
C PHE A 47 -10.42 5.03 -8.39
N GLY A 48 -11.01 4.89 -7.20
CA GLY A 48 -12.41 4.49 -7.02
C GLY A 48 -13.41 5.52 -7.53
N MET A 49 -13.12 6.82 -7.38
CA MET A 49 -13.95 7.89 -7.93
C MET A 49 -13.91 7.91 -9.47
N PHE A 50 -12.72 7.67 -10.05
CA PHE A 50 -12.56 7.55 -11.49
C PHE A 50 -13.27 6.31 -12.05
N MET A 51 -13.08 5.14 -11.43
CA MET A 51 -13.73 3.89 -11.87
C MET A 51 -15.25 3.98 -11.80
N SER A 52 -15.77 4.51 -10.69
CA SER A 52 -17.22 4.72 -10.55
C SER A 52 -17.78 5.68 -11.58
N SER A 53 -17.01 6.67 -12.04
CA SER A 53 -17.40 7.57 -13.14
C SER A 53 -17.60 6.84 -14.47
N PHE A 54 -16.77 5.86 -14.80
CA PHE A 54 -16.94 5.03 -16.00
C PHE A 54 -18.15 4.09 -15.90
N GLU A 55 -18.38 3.50 -14.74
CA GLU A 55 -19.50 2.58 -14.52
C GLU A 55 -20.85 3.32 -14.48
N MET A 56 -20.85 4.57 -14.02
CA MET A 56 -22.03 5.45 -14.04
C MET A 56 -22.33 5.99 -15.44
N ALA A 57 -21.32 6.24 -16.26
CA ALA A 57 -21.50 6.64 -17.66
C ALA A 57 -22.14 5.53 -18.52
N SER A 58 -22.12 4.28 -18.04
CA SER A 58 -22.61 3.09 -18.75
C SER A 58 -23.93 2.53 -18.22
N THR A 59 -24.46 3.03 -17.09
CA THR A 59 -25.61 2.42 -16.42
C THR A 59 -26.77 3.40 -16.15
N ASP A 60 -27.91 3.05 -16.74
CA ASP A 60 -29.30 3.37 -16.40
C ASP A 60 -29.99 4.67 -16.86
N PRO A 61 -30.84 4.59 -17.92
CA PRO A 61 -31.84 5.62 -18.23
C PRO A 61 -32.99 5.71 -17.20
N ALA A 62 -33.03 4.82 -16.20
CA ALA A 62 -34.05 4.80 -15.14
C ALA A 62 -33.89 5.91 -14.08
N LEU A 63 -32.73 6.57 -14.01
CA LEU A 63 -32.48 7.68 -13.07
C LEU A 63 -32.90 9.07 -13.63
N LEU A 64 -33.15 9.18 -14.93
CA LEU A 64 -33.51 10.46 -15.60
C LEU A 64 -34.87 11.04 -15.19
N ASP A 65 -35.74 10.23 -14.59
CA ASP A 65 -37.12 10.63 -14.23
C ASP A 65 -37.26 11.12 -12.77
N ALA A 66 -36.19 10.96 -11.96
CA ALA A 66 -36.14 11.50 -10.60
C ALA A 66 -35.61 12.94 -10.61
N PRO A 67 -36.02 13.82 -9.66
CA PRO A 67 -35.50 15.18 -9.61
C PRO A 67 -33.97 15.15 -9.49
N MET A 68 -33.28 15.92 -10.34
CA MET A 68 -31.81 15.96 -10.47
C MET A 68 -31.07 16.05 -9.12
N LYS A 69 -31.69 16.66 -8.10
CA LYS A 69 -31.14 16.74 -6.74
C LYS A 69 -31.14 15.39 -6.00
N GLN A 70 -32.17 14.56 -6.16
CA GLN A 70 -32.20 13.20 -5.59
C GLN A 70 -31.33 12.25 -6.40
N GLN A 71 -31.33 12.36 -7.73
CA GLN A 71 -30.46 11.58 -8.61
C GLN A 71 -28.98 11.82 -8.25
N LEU A 72 -28.56 13.08 -8.18
CA LEU A 72 -27.20 13.44 -7.82
C LEU A 72 -26.87 13.02 -6.39
N LYS A 73 -27.81 13.11 -5.44
CA LYS A 73 -27.59 12.66 -4.06
C LYS A 73 -27.44 11.13 -3.97
N HIS A 74 -28.22 10.36 -4.73
CA HIS A 74 -28.10 8.91 -4.79
C HIS A 74 -26.81 8.48 -5.50
N THR A 75 -26.50 9.08 -6.64
CA THR A 75 -25.25 8.84 -7.39
C THR A 75 -24.03 9.23 -6.56
N ALA A 76 -24.03 10.41 -5.93
CA ALA A 76 -22.91 10.82 -5.07
C ALA A 76 -22.75 9.88 -3.87
N LYS A 77 -23.86 9.38 -3.29
CA LYS A 77 -23.80 8.42 -2.19
C LYS A 77 -23.26 7.06 -2.64
N ASP A 78 -23.67 6.56 -3.80
CA ASP A 78 -23.18 5.28 -4.33
C ASP A 78 -21.70 5.40 -4.76
N MET A 79 -21.34 6.47 -5.44
CA MET A 79 -19.94 6.79 -5.78
C MET A 79 -19.06 6.90 -4.54
N ALA A 80 -19.52 7.60 -3.50
CA ALA A 80 -18.78 7.73 -2.26
C ALA A 80 -18.62 6.37 -1.56
N ALA A 81 -19.68 5.55 -1.49
CA ALA A 81 -19.62 4.24 -0.86
C ALA A 81 -18.63 3.30 -1.58
N ARG A 82 -18.66 3.27 -2.92
CA ARG A 82 -17.74 2.47 -3.74
C ARG A 82 -16.31 2.98 -3.63
N SER A 83 -16.10 4.29 -3.75
CA SER A 83 -14.77 4.91 -3.62
C SER A 83 -14.17 4.67 -2.24
N PHE A 84 -14.98 4.77 -1.18
CA PHE A 84 -14.55 4.50 0.19
C PHE A 84 -14.18 3.03 0.41
N SER A 85 -14.94 2.09 -0.18
CA SER A 85 -14.61 0.67 -0.16
C SER A 85 -13.27 0.40 -0.86
N MET A 86 -13.04 0.99 -2.04
CA MET A 86 -11.77 0.86 -2.76
C MET A 86 -10.61 1.45 -1.96
N ALA A 87 -10.76 2.69 -1.49
CA ALA A 87 -9.77 3.37 -0.64
C ALA A 87 -9.38 2.52 0.57
N LYS A 88 -10.35 1.91 1.26
CA LYS A 88 -10.07 1.01 2.40
C LYS A 88 -9.27 -0.23 1.99
N ASN A 89 -9.60 -0.86 0.86
CA ASN A 89 -8.86 -2.03 0.39
C ASN A 89 -7.41 -1.69 0.03
N PHE A 90 -7.19 -0.59 -0.71
CA PHE A 90 -5.84 -0.12 -1.04
C PHE A 90 -5.03 0.32 0.19
N ALA A 91 -5.69 0.94 1.17
CA ALA A 91 -5.06 1.27 2.45
C ALA A 91 -4.58 0.02 3.19
N VAL A 92 -5.40 -1.03 3.25
CA VAL A 92 -5.03 -2.30 3.90
C VAL A 92 -3.87 -2.98 3.17
N VAL A 93 -3.90 -3.01 1.83
CA VAL A 93 -2.80 -3.57 1.03
C VAL A 93 -1.50 -2.82 1.32
N GLY A 94 -1.50 -1.48 1.22
CA GLY A 94 -0.30 -0.66 1.44
C GLY A 94 0.25 -0.78 2.86
N ALA A 95 -0.64 -0.81 3.84
CA ALA A 95 -0.24 -0.93 5.24
C ALA A 95 0.36 -2.32 5.55
N ILE A 96 -0.22 -3.41 5.05
CA ILE A 96 0.35 -4.76 5.24
C ILE A 96 1.68 -4.89 4.49
N PHE A 97 1.80 -4.34 3.28
CA PHE A 97 3.05 -4.36 2.52
C PHE A 97 4.18 -3.65 3.26
N SER A 98 4.01 -2.37 3.61
CA SER A 98 5.06 -1.62 4.32
C SER A 98 5.29 -2.13 5.75
N GLY A 99 4.26 -2.68 6.41
CA GLY A 99 4.40 -3.30 7.72
C GLY A 99 5.22 -4.60 7.67
N THR A 100 4.98 -5.45 6.67
CA THR A 100 5.73 -6.70 6.48
C THR A 100 7.17 -6.43 6.07
N GLU A 101 7.41 -5.45 5.20
CA GLU A 101 8.77 -4.99 4.89
C GLU A 101 9.50 -4.51 6.15
N CYS A 102 8.88 -3.67 6.98
CA CYS A 102 9.56 -3.14 8.17
C CYS A 102 9.91 -4.22 9.19
N ILE A 103 9.05 -5.25 9.34
CA ILE A 103 9.34 -6.41 10.21
C ILE A 103 10.52 -7.22 9.66
N ILE A 104 10.57 -7.44 8.34
CA ILE A 104 11.66 -8.19 7.69
C ILE A 104 12.97 -7.39 7.74
N GLU A 105 12.93 -6.10 7.46
CA GLU A 105 14.08 -5.19 7.59
C GLU A 105 14.61 -5.17 9.03
N GLY A 106 13.72 -5.08 10.02
CA GLY A 106 14.09 -5.12 11.44
C GLY A 106 14.75 -6.43 11.87
N TYR A 107 14.38 -7.56 11.25
CA TYR A 107 14.97 -8.87 11.55
C TYR A 107 16.28 -9.14 10.79
N ARG A 108 16.39 -8.69 9.54
CA ARG A 108 17.51 -9.01 8.64
C ARG A 108 18.56 -7.90 8.50
N ALA A 109 18.25 -6.68 8.95
CA ALA A 109 19.08 -5.47 8.87
C ALA A 109 19.65 -5.19 7.46
N LYS A 110 18.93 -5.62 6.42
CA LYS A 110 19.29 -5.42 5.01
C LYS A 110 18.05 -5.05 4.23
N ASN A 111 18.17 -4.16 3.25
CA ASN A 111 17.10 -3.80 2.33
C ASN A 111 17.44 -4.28 0.91
N ASP A 112 17.04 -5.51 0.59
CA ASP A 112 17.29 -6.17 -0.70
C ASP A 112 15.98 -6.50 -1.41
N VAL A 113 16.02 -6.67 -2.73
CA VAL A 113 14.87 -7.03 -3.60
C VAL A 113 14.10 -8.26 -3.07
N TYR A 114 14.81 -9.18 -2.42
CA TYR A 114 14.20 -10.37 -1.82
C TYR A 114 13.27 -10.03 -0.66
N ASN A 115 13.52 -8.94 0.08
CA ASN A 115 12.64 -8.51 1.16
C ASN A 115 11.34 -7.93 0.60
N GLY A 116 11.40 -7.08 -0.43
CA GLY A 116 10.21 -6.56 -1.12
C GLY A 116 9.39 -7.67 -1.78
N THR A 117 10.06 -8.65 -2.41
CA THR A 117 9.40 -9.83 -3.00
C THR A 117 8.74 -10.72 -1.93
N ALA A 118 9.41 -10.97 -0.81
CA ALA A 118 8.88 -11.76 0.29
C ALA A 118 7.72 -11.04 1.01
N ALA A 119 7.85 -9.74 1.26
CA ALA A 119 6.78 -8.90 1.81
C ALA A 119 5.57 -8.88 0.87
N GLY A 120 5.80 -8.76 -0.44
CA GLY A 120 4.76 -8.89 -1.47
C GLY A 120 4.06 -10.24 -1.40
N CYS A 121 4.81 -11.35 -1.40
CA CYS A 121 4.22 -12.69 -1.28
C CYS A 121 3.38 -12.85 0.00
N ILE A 122 3.92 -12.44 1.15
CA ILE A 122 3.24 -12.55 2.45
C ILE A 122 1.96 -11.71 2.45
N THR A 123 2.04 -10.47 1.96
CA THR A 123 0.89 -9.57 1.84
C THR A 123 -0.18 -10.18 0.95
N GLY A 124 0.18 -10.62 -0.26
CA GLY A 124 -0.74 -11.26 -1.20
C GLY A 124 -1.36 -12.55 -0.66
N ALA A 125 -0.57 -13.37 0.05
CA ALA A 125 -1.06 -14.58 0.70
C ALA A 125 -2.05 -14.26 1.84
N ILE A 126 -1.75 -13.28 2.69
CA ILE A 126 -2.62 -12.88 3.81
C ILE A 126 -3.96 -12.34 3.30
N LEU A 127 -3.93 -11.49 2.26
CA LEU A 127 -5.16 -10.95 1.69
C LEU A 127 -6.04 -12.03 1.05
N ALA A 128 -5.42 -12.98 0.35
CA ALA A 128 -6.15 -14.04 -0.35
C ALA A 128 -6.40 -15.29 0.51
N ALA A 129 -5.90 -15.34 1.76
CA ALA A 129 -6.03 -16.48 2.66
C ALA A 129 -7.50 -16.89 2.88
N LYS A 130 -8.41 -15.91 2.96
CA LYS A 130 -9.84 -16.15 3.16
C LYS A 130 -10.54 -16.73 1.93
N ALA A 131 -9.97 -16.59 0.73
CA ALA A 131 -10.50 -17.13 -0.51
C ALA A 131 -10.03 -18.57 -0.78
N GLY A 132 -9.17 -19.14 0.08
CA GLY A 132 -8.68 -20.51 -0.01
C GLY A 132 -7.19 -20.62 -0.38
N PRO A 133 -6.60 -21.84 -0.27
CA PRO A 133 -5.16 -22.04 -0.45
C PRO A 133 -4.69 -21.77 -1.88
N GLN A 134 -5.51 -22.07 -2.89
CA GLN A 134 -5.19 -21.76 -4.30
C GLN A 134 -5.16 -20.24 -4.55
N ALA A 135 -6.12 -19.51 -3.98
CA ALA A 135 -6.14 -18.05 -4.06
C ALA A 135 -4.94 -17.44 -3.33
N ALA A 136 -4.55 -17.98 -2.17
CA ALA A 136 -3.36 -17.55 -1.44
C ALA A 136 -2.07 -17.77 -2.25
N ALA A 137 -1.94 -18.91 -2.95
CA ALA A 137 -0.78 -19.20 -3.78
C ALA A 137 -0.69 -18.24 -4.98
N VAL A 138 -1.82 -18.00 -5.66
CA VAL A 138 -1.90 -17.04 -6.78
C VAL A 138 -1.65 -15.61 -6.28
N GLY A 139 -2.20 -15.24 -5.13
CA GLY A 139 -1.98 -13.95 -4.48
C GLY A 139 -0.51 -13.73 -4.12
N CYS A 140 0.15 -14.72 -3.50
CA CYS A 140 1.58 -14.65 -3.24
C CYS A 140 2.37 -14.47 -4.54
N ALA A 141 2.14 -15.31 -5.56
CA ALA A 141 2.87 -15.24 -6.82
C ALA A 141 2.68 -13.89 -7.52
N GLY A 142 1.45 -13.37 -7.58
CA GLY A 142 1.13 -12.09 -8.21
C GLY A 142 1.78 -10.91 -7.50
N PHE A 143 1.62 -10.79 -6.18
CA PHE A 143 2.22 -9.70 -5.42
C PHE A 143 3.75 -9.80 -5.35
N ALA A 144 4.31 -11.02 -5.27
CA ALA A 144 5.75 -11.22 -5.35
C ALA A 144 6.33 -10.76 -6.69
N ALA A 145 5.70 -11.15 -7.80
CA ALA A 145 6.12 -10.75 -9.14
C ALA A 145 6.01 -9.23 -9.33
N PHE A 146 4.93 -8.62 -8.85
CA PHE A 146 4.74 -7.17 -8.91
C PHE A 146 5.81 -6.43 -8.09
N SER A 147 6.04 -6.83 -6.84
CA SER A 147 7.08 -6.22 -6.00
C SER A 147 8.48 -6.38 -6.60
N ALA A 148 8.82 -7.58 -7.09
CA ALA A 148 10.10 -7.81 -7.77
C ALA A 148 10.26 -6.94 -9.02
N ALA A 149 9.19 -6.76 -9.81
CA ALA A 149 9.22 -5.90 -11.00
C ALA A 149 9.46 -4.43 -10.64
N ILE A 150 8.78 -3.91 -9.62
CA ILE A 150 8.96 -2.53 -9.14
C ILE A 150 10.39 -2.33 -8.61
N ASP A 151 10.89 -3.25 -7.78
CA ASP A 151 12.26 -3.19 -7.25
C ASP A 151 13.32 -3.24 -8.36
N LEU A 152 13.12 -4.08 -9.39
CA LEU A 152 14.02 -4.15 -10.54
C LEU A 152 13.95 -2.90 -11.41
N TYR A 153 12.77 -2.29 -11.53
CA TYR A 153 12.57 -1.04 -12.25
C TYR A 153 13.30 0.10 -11.54
N LEU A 154 13.01 0.33 -10.24
CA LEU A 154 13.62 1.39 -9.43
C LEU A 154 15.14 1.25 -9.26
N ARG A 155 15.71 0.06 -9.47
CA ARG A 155 17.17 -0.18 -9.42
C ARG A 155 17.86 -0.02 -10.77
N ARG A 156 17.11 0.05 -11.87
CA ARG A 156 17.65 0.27 -13.22
C ARG A 156 17.82 1.74 -13.56
N GLU A 157 17.12 2.62 -12.85
CA GLU A 157 17.15 4.08 -12.93
C GLU A 157 17.97 4.64 -11.76
#